data_AF-A0A1Z1WAJ3-F1
#
_entry.id   AF-A0A1Z1WAJ3-F1
#
_cell.length_a   1.000
_cell.length_b   1.000
_cell.length_c   1.000
_cell.angle_alpha   90.00
_cell.angle_beta   90.00
_cell.angle_gamma   90.00
#
_symmetry.space_group_name_H-M   'P 1'
#
loop_
_entity.id
_entity.type
_entity.pdbx_description
1 polymer ?
#
loop_
_entity_poly.entity_id
_entity_poly.type
_entity_poly.pdbx_seq_one_letter_code
_entity_poly.pdbx_strand_id
1 'polypeptide(L)'
;MLPFSPGQLAVPVPMPDPNLYQTQGGWMAGRRAQAQAEARARYEHDWRAAQAAEAQRQRQLAELRRQYDAWVTGHLVEVRRHNAGIAEVAAGVRSGDAEAVVEYFTAALYASTAWPEGFPRQVAAAYDPASRQLVLDWELPGQDVVPEAKSVRYLINADEDKEAPRPVTQRRALYRGVIAQCVLLVLHDLFAADQHGALESVALNGFVDDHDPATGVRTHIVLASVMASRALFADLRLEQVDPVSCLVEGLRGQLAARPDQLSPVRPVRRPDDVGQHIASHGGAGAGDEPDLREMDPIVFESLVAELFRAMGMQAVMTQRSNDGGVDVDALDPTPIRGGKIVVQVKRYRNTVPPTAVRDLYGTVQDCGANKGVLVTTSGFGPGSYTFANGKPLELISGPELVDLLHRHGLSGRLGDRASAAPAPAPAPAPRQGDAGDYNVLGMSWSGSVVVDVCALVCAGNRVLSDDHFVFFNNSRTPDGSVRAESAIPPDKAALRVAFESLPAAADRLALVAAVDPEANPHADLSGFTDARIRLLDPSLTELGTLDVSEGRAGETALVLGSFRRRAGGDWDFVLGGKGYTGGLEQLLPDYGIAVE
;
A
#
# COMPACT_ATOMS: atom_id res chain seq x y z
N MET A 1 9.37 26.58 42.11
CA MET A 1 8.75 26.24 43.41
C MET A 1 8.86 27.42 44.35
N LEU A 2 7.82 27.74 45.11
CA LEU A 2 7.86 28.80 46.11
C LEU A 2 8.67 28.34 47.34
N PRO A 3 9.48 29.22 47.95
CA PRO A 3 10.27 28.88 49.13
C PRO A 3 9.37 28.67 50.37
N PHE A 4 9.83 27.84 51.31
CA PHE A 4 9.15 27.63 52.59
C PHE A 4 9.03 28.95 53.37
N SER A 5 7.81 29.36 53.69
CA SER A 5 7.53 30.58 54.44
C SER A 5 6.65 30.28 55.66
N PRO A 6 7.24 30.16 56.87
CA PRO A 6 6.49 29.84 58.09
C PRO A 6 5.78 31.05 58.73
N GLY A 7 5.93 32.25 58.16
CA GLY A 7 5.29 33.47 58.66
C GLY A 7 5.60 33.74 60.14
N GLN A 8 4.56 33.96 60.95
CA GLN A 8 4.69 34.24 62.40
C GLN A 8 5.29 33.08 63.19
N LEU A 9 5.18 31.84 62.69
CA LEU A 9 5.82 30.68 63.32
C LEU A 9 7.35 30.72 63.20
N ALA A 10 7.94 31.64 62.41
CA ALA A 10 9.39 31.86 62.38
C ALA A 10 9.93 32.50 63.66
N VAL A 11 9.09 33.24 64.39
CA VAL A 11 9.49 34.05 65.54
C VAL A 11 9.28 33.27 66.84
N PRO A 12 10.31 33.04 67.66
CA PRO A 12 10.16 32.39 68.97
C PRO A 12 9.27 33.18 69.93
N VAL A 13 8.56 32.49 70.82
CA VAL A 13 7.81 33.17 71.89
C VAL A 13 8.80 33.79 72.88
N PRO A 14 8.72 35.10 73.15
CA PRO A 14 9.61 35.75 74.11
C PRO A 14 9.37 35.22 75.52
N MET A 15 10.44 34.89 76.23
CA MET A 15 10.35 34.45 77.63
C MET A 15 10.21 35.65 78.57
N PRO A 16 9.41 35.55 79.64
CA PRO A 16 9.27 36.63 80.61
C PRO A 16 10.61 36.95 81.28
N ASP A 17 10.97 38.24 81.35
CA ASP A 17 12.20 38.71 82.01
C ASP A 17 11.96 38.77 83.53
N PRO A 18 12.73 38.03 84.36
CA PRO A 18 12.62 38.06 85.82
C PRO A 18 12.68 39.47 86.44
N ASN A 19 13.38 40.41 85.80
CA ASN A 19 13.55 41.77 86.30
C ASN A 19 12.25 42.59 86.30
N LEU A 20 11.33 42.28 85.39
CA LEU A 20 10.04 42.98 85.28
C LEU A 20 9.03 42.59 86.38
N TYR A 21 9.30 41.50 87.10
CA TYR A 21 8.45 41.00 88.17
C TYR A 21 8.91 41.45 89.56
N GLN A 22 10.03 42.18 89.66
CA GLN A 22 10.56 42.67 90.94
C GLN A 22 9.61 43.69 91.59
N THR A 23 9.34 43.54 92.89
CA THR A 23 8.46 44.44 93.63
C THR A 23 9.23 45.66 94.14
N GLN A 24 8.91 46.85 93.62
CA GLN A 24 9.35 48.12 94.20
C GLN A 24 8.37 48.58 95.29
N GLY A 25 8.66 48.24 96.56
CA GLY A 25 8.08 48.94 97.71
C GLY A 25 7.32 48.08 98.75
N GLY A 26 7.63 48.32 100.03
CA GLY A 26 6.91 47.82 101.20
C GLY A 26 7.69 48.03 102.50
N TRP A 27 7.26 48.94 103.36
CA TRP A 27 8.01 49.31 104.58
C TRP A 27 7.88 48.29 105.74
N MET A 28 7.01 47.28 105.63
CA MET A 28 6.83 46.21 106.63
C MET A 28 7.26 44.83 106.10
N ALA A 29 7.96 44.04 106.93
CA ALA A 29 8.56 42.75 106.55
C ALA A 29 7.54 41.72 106.03
N GLY A 30 6.37 41.60 106.66
CA GLY A 30 5.32 40.65 106.24
C GLY A 30 4.71 40.97 104.86
N ARG A 31 4.45 42.25 104.55
CA ARG A 31 3.93 42.66 103.22
C ARG A 31 4.97 42.50 102.11
N ARG A 32 6.27 42.70 102.40
CA ARG A 32 7.35 42.43 101.43
C ARG A 32 7.44 40.95 101.06
N ALA A 33 7.36 40.05 102.04
CA ALA A 33 7.39 38.62 101.80
C ALA A 33 6.19 38.16 100.95
N GLN A 34 4.99 38.67 101.25
CA GLN A 34 3.78 38.37 100.48
C GLN A 34 3.85 38.91 99.04
N ALA A 35 4.25 40.17 98.85
CA ALA A 35 4.40 40.75 97.51
C ALA A 35 5.48 40.05 96.67
N GLN A 36 6.57 39.60 97.29
CA GLN A 36 7.59 38.78 96.63
C GLN A 36 7.07 37.38 96.24
N ALA A 37 6.25 36.75 97.09
CA ALA A 37 5.64 35.46 96.79
C ALA A 37 4.62 35.57 95.62
N GLU A 38 3.80 36.62 95.61
CA GLU A 38 2.86 36.90 94.51
C GLU A 38 3.59 37.21 93.20
N ALA A 39 4.67 38.00 93.24
CA ALA A 39 5.51 38.28 92.08
C ALA A 39 6.17 37.01 91.51
N ARG A 40 6.68 36.12 92.39
CA ARG A 40 7.24 34.82 91.99
C ARG A 40 6.16 33.91 91.38
N ALA A 41 4.99 33.82 92.01
CA ALA A 41 3.89 33.01 91.49
C ALA A 41 3.42 33.49 90.11
N ARG A 42 3.36 34.82 89.89
CA ARG A 42 3.02 35.41 88.59
C ARG A 42 4.11 35.15 87.54
N TYR A 43 5.39 35.30 87.90
CA TYR A 43 6.50 34.95 87.01
C TYR A 43 6.48 33.46 86.64
N GLU A 44 6.28 32.56 87.60
CA GLU A 44 6.20 31.12 87.34
C GLU A 44 5.00 30.77 86.46
N HIS A 45 3.85 31.43 86.65
CA HIS A 45 2.68 31.26 85.79
C HIS A 45 2.97 31.71 84.36
N ASP A 46 3.48 32.93 84.18
CA ASP A 46 3.79 33.50 82.86
C ASP A 46 4.91 32.71 82.16
N TRP A 47 5.90 32.21 82.90
CA TRP A 47 6.96 31.36 82.37
C TRP A 47 6.45 30.01 81.89
N ARG A 48 5.58 29.34 82.66
CA ARG A 48 4.93 28.09 82.23
C ARG A 48 4.02 28.33 81.03
N ALA A 49 3.30 29.46 80.98
CA ALA A 49 2.47 29.85 79.84
C ALA A 49 3.32 30.10 78.59
N ALA A 50 4.42 30.84 78.69
CA ALA A 50 5.35 31.09 77.59
C ALA A 50 6.03 29.80 77.09
N GLN A 51 6.42 28.89 77.98
CA GLN A 51 6.94 27.57 77.61
C GLN A 51 5.90 26.72 76.87
N ALA A 52 4.66 26.69 77.36
CA ALA A 52 3.58 25.96 76.70
C ALA A 52 3.28 26.53 75.30
N ALA A 53 3.26 27.86 75.17
CA ALA A 53 3.09 28.56 73.89
C ALA A 53 4.26 28.29 72.93
N GLU A 54 5.51 28.30 73.41
CA GLU A 54 6.68 27.97 72.58
C GLU A 54 6.66 26.50 72.13
N ALA A 55 6.32 25.57 73.02
CA ALA A 55 6.16 24.15 72.66
C ALA A 55 5.01 23.92 71.67
N GLN A 56 3.93 24.70 71.76
CA GLN A 56 2.85 24.69 70.77
C GLN A 56 3.32 25.24 69.42
N ARG A 57 4.02 26.39 69.40
CA ARG A 57 4.60 26.98 68.18
C ARG A 57 5.56 26.02 67.49
N GLN A 58 6.45 25.36 68.23
CA GLN A 58 7.38 24.38 67.68
C GLN A 58 6.67 23.18 67.07
N ARG A 59 5.61 22.67 67.70
CA ARG A 59 4.77 21.60 67.13
C ARG A 59 4.08 22.03 65.84
N GLN A 60 3.52 23.24 65.81
CA GLN A 60 2.87 23.81 64.62
C GLN A 60 3.88 24.05 63.49
N LEU A 61 5.07 24.58 63.80
CA LEU A 61 6.14 24.79 62.83
C LEU A 61 6.63 23.47 62.24
N ALA A 62 6.83 22.44 63.08
CA ALA A 62 7.23 21.12 62.64
C ALA A 62 6.17 20.47 61.74
N GLU A 63 4.88 20.60 62.09
CA GLU A 63 3.79 20.11 61.26
C GLU A 63 3.71 20.84 59.91
N LEU A 64 3.77 22.18 59.92
CA LEU A 64 3.79 22.97 58.69
C LEU A 64 4.99 22.60 57.81
N ARG A 65 6.15 22.34 58.41
CA ARG A 65 7.34 21.91 57.69
C ARG A 65 7.16 20.53 57.07
N ARG A 66 6.59 19.56 57.80
CA ARG A 66 6.25 18.23 57.26
C ARG A 66 5.30 18.32 56.09
N GLN A 67 4.25 19.14 56.19
CA GLN A 67 3.29 19.36 55.11
C GLN A 67 3.96 19.96 53.87
N TYR A 68 4.84 20.95 54.06
CA TYR A 68 5.61 21.53 52.96
C TYR A 68 6.54 20.51 52.31
N ASP A 69 7.32 19.76 53.10
CA ASP A 69 8.25 18.77 52.57
C ASP A 69 7.51 17.63 51.84
N ALA A 70 6.34 17.21 52.33
CA ALA A 70 5.47 16.26 51.66
C ALA A 70 4.91 16.82 50.34
N TRP A 71 4.45 18.09 50.33
CA TRP A 71 3.99 18.77 49.12
C TRP A 71 5.11 18.90 48.07
N VAL A 72 6.31 19.33 48.47
CA VAL A 72 7.48 19.42 47.58
C VAL A 72 7.83 18.05 47.02
N THR A 73 7.86 17.01 47.86
CA THR A 73 8.17 15.65 47.42
C THR A 73 7.15 15.14 46.42
N GLY A 74 5.85 15.36 46.68
CA GLY A 74 4.77 15.04 45.75
C GLY A 74 4.93 15.73 44.40
N HIS A 75 5.14 17.05 44.41
CA HIS A 75 5.39 17.81 43.17
C HIS A 75 6.66 17.36 42.44
N LEU A 76 7.75 17.03 43.14
CA LEU A 76 8.97 16.52 42.50
C LEU A 76 8.73 15.16 41.83
N VAL A 77 7.93 14.29 42.43
CA VAL A 77 7.55 13.00 41.83
C VAL A 77 6.71 13.22 40.57
N GLU A 78 5.74 14.13 40.59
CA GLU A 78 4.94 14.50 39.42
C GLU A 78 5.80 15.07 38.29
N VAL A 79 6.69 16.02 38.59
CA VAL A 79 7.63 16.59 37.61
C VAL A 79 8.55 15.51 37.04
N ARG A 80 9.11 14.62 37.88
CA ARG A 80 9.96 13.51 37.40
C ARG A 80 9.19 12.56 36.51
N ARG A 81 7.96 12.19 36.87
CA ARG A 81 7.11 11.32 36.06
C ARG A 81 6.80 11.95 34.71
N HIS A 82 6.45 13.24 34.69
CA HIS A 82 6.22 13.99 33.47
C HIS A 82 7.47 14.04 32.58
N ASN A 83 8.63 14.38 33.16
CA ASN A 83 9.90 14.41 32.43
C ASN A 83 10.31 13.03 31.91
N ALA A 84 10.03 11.96 32.66
CA ALA A 84 10.28 10.60 32.21
C ALA A 84 9.41 10.24 31.00
N GLY A 85 8.13 10.62 31.00
CA GLY A 85 7.24 10.44 29.84
C GLY A 85 7.73 11.20 28.60
N ILE A 86 8.17 12.46 28.75
CA ILE A 86 8.77 13.22 27.64
C ILE A 86 10.01 12.50 27.10
N ALA A 87 10.88 11.99 27.98
CA ALA A 87 12.08 11.28 27.58
C ALA A 87 11.78 9.96 26.84
N GLU A 88 10.71 9.27 27.24
CA GLU A 88 10.21 8.05 26.60
C GLU A 88 9.69 8.33 25.19
N VAL A 89 8.80 9.31 25.02
CA VAL A 89 8.32 9.74 23.70
C VAL A 89 9.48 10.15 22.80
N ALA A 90 10.42 10.96 23.32
CA ALA A 90 11.60 11.37 22.55
C ALA A 90 12.50 10.18 22.17
N ALA A 91 12.60 9.16 23.01
CA ALA A 91 13.32 7.93 22.68
C ALA A 91 12.59 7.12 21.61
N GLY A 92 11.27 6.97 21.72
CA GLY A 92 10.42 6.30 20.74
C GLY A 92 10.51 6.95 19.35
N VAL A 93 10.47 8.28 19.28
CA VAL A 93 10.66 9.04 18.02
C VAL A 93 12.03 8.73 17.40
N ARG A 94 13.10 8.69 18.21
CA ARG A 94 14.45 8.35 17.71
C ARG A 94 14.57 6.91 17.22
N SER A 95 13.86 5.98 17.84
CA SER A 95 13.84 4.58 17.41
C SER A 95 12.88 4.32 16.25
N GLY A 96 12.07 5.31 15.84
CA GLY A 96 11.05 5.14 14.80
C GLY A 96 9.83 4.35 15.27
N ASP A 97 9.53 4.37 16.57
CA ASP A 97 8.32 3.76 17.12
C ASP A 97 7.08 4.50 16.62
N ALA A 98 6.11 3.77 16.07
CA ALA A 98 4.99 4.38 15.36
C ALA A 98 4.07 5.19 16.27
N GLU A 99 3.79 4.71 17.47
CA GLU A 99 2.91 5.39 18.43
C GLU A 99 3.58 6.67 18.93
N ALA A 100 4.84 6.60 19.33
CA ALA A 100 5.59 7.77 19.79
C ALA A 100 5.78 8.84 18.70
N VAL A 101 6.01 8.41 17.44
CA VAL A 101 6.11 9.33 16.30
C VAL A 101 4.79 10.05 16.04
N VAL A 102 3.68 9.30 16.02
CA VAL A 102 2.34 9.88 15.84
C VAL A 102 2.00 10.84 16.98
N GLU A 103 2.25 10.45 18.23
CA GLU A 103 2.01 11.31 19.40
C GLU A 103 2.81 12.61 19.30
N TYR A 104 4.11 12.51 19.00
CA TYR A 104 5.01 13.65 18.90
C TYR A 104 4.56 14.67 17.84
N PHE A 105 4.30 14.21 16.61
CA PHE A 105 3.94 15.10 15.52
C PHE A 105 2.52 15.67 15.66
N THR A 106 1.59 14.90 16.22
CA THR A 106 0.25 15.39 16.54
C THR A 106 0.32 16.48 17.61
N ALA A 107 1.12 16.27 18.67
CA ALA A 107 1.35 17.29 19.70
C ALA A 107 2.02 18.56 19.12
N ALA A 108 2.95 18.41 18.18
CA ALA A 108 3.58 19.54 17.49
C ALA A 108 2.56 20.37 16.70
N LEU A 109 1.64 19.73 15.98
CA LEU A 109 0.56 20.42 15.27
C LEU A 109 -0.39 21.15 16.23
N TYR A 110 -0.76 20.54 17.35
CA TYR A 110 -1.61 21.19 18.35
C TYR A 110 -0.92 22.36 19.06
N ALA A 111 0.39 22.28 19.26
CA ALA A 111 1.20 23.33 19.87
C ALA A 111 1.49 24.50 18.92
N SER A 112 1.25 24.34 17.61
CA SER A 112 1.48 25.39 16.62
C SER A 112 0.61 26.62 16.89
N THR A 113 1.26 27.77 17.04
CA THR A 113 0.61 29.08 17.17
C THR A 113 0.28 29.72 15.82
N ALA A 114 0.75 29.12 14.72
CA ALA A 114 0.52 29.64 13.37
C ALA A 114 -0.87 29.28 12.84
N TRP A 115 -1.50 28.23 13.37
CA TRP A 115 -2.84 27.83 12.97
C TRP A 115 -3.90 28.84 13.43
N PRO A 116 -4.72 29.41 12.53
CA PRO A 116 -5.67 30.47 12.86
C PRO A 116 -6.68 30.08 13.96
N GLU A 117 -7.08 31.07 14.74
CA GLU A 117 -8.14 30.91 15.74
C GLU A 117 -9.50 30.66 15.04
N GLY A 118 -10.28 29.71 15.58
CA GLY A 118 -11.57 29.31 15.00
C GLY A 118 -11.49 28.28 13.88
N PHE A 119 -10.29 27.94 13.38
CA PHE A 119 -10.14 26.87 12.39
C PHE A 119 -10.21 25.49 13.08
N PRO A 120 -10.79 24.48 12.41
CA PRO A 120 -10.83 23.12 12.93
C PRO A 120 -9.42 22.52 13.09
N ARG A 121 -9.31 21.48 13.93
CA ARG A 121 -8.05 20.79 14.23
C ARG A 121 -8.25 19.28 14.49
N GLN A 122 -9.26 18.65 13.89
CA GLN A 122 -9.37 17.19 13.98
C GLN A 122 -8.28 16.53 13.13
N VAL A 123 -7.74 15.45 13.65
CA VAL A 123 -6.59 14.76 13.08
C VAL A 123 -6.72 13.25 13.28
N ALA A 124 -6.41 12.51 12.23
CA ALA A 124 -6.11 11.08 12.31
C ALA A 124 -4.75 10.85 11.66
N ALA A 125 -3.88 10.10 12.33
CA ALA A 125 -2.49 9.96 11.92
C ALA A 125 -2.02 8.53 12.12
N ALA A 126 -1.19 8.06 11.20
CA ALA A 126 -0.48 6.80 11.33
C ALA A 126 0.92 6.95 10.74
N TYR A 127 1.89 6.22 11.30
CA TYR A 127 3.28 6.27 10.88
C TYR A 127 3.75 4.92 10.39
N ASP A 128 4.47 4.95 9.27
CA ASP A 128 5.08 3.80 8.63
C ASP A 128 6.60 3.80 8.91
N PRO A 129 7.09 2.94 9.82
CA PRO A 129 8.50 2.92 10.18
C PRO A 129 9.42 2.49 9.04
N ALA A 130 8.94 1.66 8.10
CA ALA A 130 9.76 1.11 7.02
C ALA A 130 10.14 2.19 6.00
N SER A 131 9.16 3.03 5.63
CA SER A 131 9.36 4.13 4.68
C SER A 131 9.62 5.49 5.36
N ARG A 132 9.60 5.55 6.70
CA ARG A 132 9.68 6.78 7.49
C ARG A 132 8.65 7.81 7.04
N GLN A 133 7.44 7.34 6.76
CA GLN A 133 6.36 8.14 6.22
C GLN A 133 5.27 8.35 7.26
N LEU A 134 4.88 9.61 7.48
CA LEU A 134 3.70 9.95 8.26
C LEU A 134 2.51 10.14 7.32
N VAL A 135 1.41 9.45 7.61
CA VAL A 135 0.14 9.59 6.88
C VAL A 135 -0.86 10.29 7.78
N LEU A 136 -1.44 11.38 7.30
CA LEU A 136 -2.22 12.33 8.08
C LEU A 136 -3.51 12.69 7.36
N ASP A 137 -4.64 12.51 8.03
CA ASP A 137 -5.91 13.14 7.68
C ASP A 137 -6.09 14.35 8.60
N TRP A 138 -6.25 15.53 8.02
CA TRP A 138 -6.34 16.80 8.74
C TRP A 138 -7.60 17.56 8.35
N GLU A 139 -8.35 18.04 9.34
CA GLU A 139 -9.57 18.80 9.12
C GLU A 139 -9.25 20.24 8.67
N LEU A 140 -9.85 20.62 7.56
CA LEU A 140 -9.73 21.92 6.92
C LEU A 140 -10.96 22.79 7.25
N PRO A 141 -10.80 24.13 7.25
CA PRO A 141 -11.94 25.03 7.42
C PRO A 141 -12.94 24.93 6.26
N GLY A 142 -14.21 25.18 6.55
CA GLY A 142 -15.25 25.39 5.53
C GLY A 142 -15.14 26.75 4.82
N GLN A 143 -16.03 27.01 3.86
CA GLN A 143 -16.03 28.25 3.07
C GLN A 143 -16.36 29.51 3.89
N ASP A 144 -17.02 29.34 5.03
CA ASP A 144 -17.45 30.40 5.95
C ASP A 144 -16.28 31.24 6.50
N VAL A 145 -15.05 30.69 6.49
CA VAL A 145 -13.84 31.43 6.87
C VAL A 145 -13.48 32.58 5.92
N VAL A 146 -14.12 32.66 4.75
CA VAL A 146 -13.94 33.78 3.81
C VAL A 146 -15.13 34.75 3.93
N PRO A 147 -14.94 35.93 4.57
CA PRO A 147 -16.03 36.88 4.78
C PRO A 147 -16.74 37.28 3.49
N GLU A 148 -18.06 37.45 3.59
CA GLU A 148 -18.90 37.94 2.49
C GLU A 148 -18.67 39.44 2.23
N ALA A 149 -18.34 40.19 3.28
CA ALA A 149 -17.97 41.59 3.16
C ALA A 149 -16.51 41.75 2.70
N LYS A 150 -16.28 42.62 1.72
CA LYS A 150 -14.94 43.03 1.29
C LYS A 150 -14.36 44.11 2.18
N SER A 151 -15.19 45.05 2.63
CA SER A 151 -14.81 46.15 3.51
C SER A 151 -16.02 46.65 4.27
N VAL A 152 -15.81 47.07 5.51
CA VAL A 152 -16.81 47.77 6.33
C VAL A 152 -16.38 49.22 6.44
N ARG A 153 -17.29 50.16 6.20
CA ARG A 153 -17.04 51.60 6.35
C ARG A 153 -18.07 52.19 7.30
N TYR A 154 -17.60 52.68 8.43
CA TYR A 154 -18.42 53.40 9.39
C TYR A 154 -18.85 54.77 8.82
N LEU A 155 -20.15 55.04 8.82
CA LEU A 155 -20.78 56.26 8.36
C LEU A 155 -21.14 57.15 9.55
N ILE A 156 -20.22 58.03 9.95
CA ILE A 156 -20.36 58.95 11.11
C ILE A 156 -21.71 59.70 11.13
N ASN A 157 -22.22 60.13 9.98
CA ASN A 157 -23.46 60.92 9.93
C ASN A 157 -24.74 60.09 10.15
N ALA A 158 -24.66 58.77 9.94
CA ALA A 158 -25.76 57.84 10.12
C ALA A 158 -25.58 56.96 11.37
N ASP A 159 -24.39 56.98 12.00
CA ASP A 159 -24.01 56.05 13.07
C ASP A 159 -24.22 54.58 12.67
N GLU A 160 -23.85 54.26 11.43
CA GLU A 160 -24.10 52.94 10.82
C GLU A 160 -22.86 52.43 10.07
N ASP A 161 -22.64 51.12 10.13
CA ASP A 161 -21.64 50.42 9.35
C ASP A 161 -22.18 50.05 7.97
N LYS A 162 -21.51 50.52 6.91
CA LYS A 162 -21.84 50.15 5.54
C LYS A 162 -20.85 49.12 5.00
N GLU A 163 -21.35 47.92 4.73
CA GLU A 163 -20.59 46.84 4.12
C GLU A 163 -20.59 46.94 2.59
N ALA A 164 -19.42 46.71 1.98
CA ALA A 164 -19.30 46.48 0.55
C ALA A 164 -19.16 44.97 0.29
N PRO A 165 -20.01 44.35 -0.55
CA PRO A 165 -19.98 42.92 -0.78
C PRO A 165 -18.72 42.50 -1.54
N ARG A 166 -18.19 41.33 -1.19
CA ARG A 166 -17.09 40.67 -1.89
C ARG A 166 -17.63 39.85 -3.06
N PRO A 167 -17.10 40.03 -4.29
CA PRO A 167 -17.50 39.22 -5.44
C PRO A 167 -17.33 37.72 -5.17
N VAL A 168 -18.30 36.91 -5.61
CA VAL A 168 -18.28 35.43 -5.42
C VAL A 168 -17.03 34.80 -6.03
N THR A 169 -16.57 35.29 -7.19
CA THR A 169 -15.32 34.82 -7.83
C THR A 169 -14.11 35.06 -6.94
N GLN A 170 -14.04 36.21 -6.26
CA GLN A 170 -12.97 36.51 -5.32
C GLN A 170 -13.05 35.63 -4.08
N ARG A 171 -14.26 35.38 -3.55
CA ARG A 171 -14.46 34.47 -2.40
C ARG A 171 -13.96 33.05 -2.71
N ARG A 172 -14.31 32.51 -3.87
CA ARG A 172 -13.87 31.19 -4.34
C ARG A 172 -12.35 31.09 -4.46
N ALA A 173 -11.72 32.10 -5.06
CA ALA A 173 -10.27 32.13 -5.22
C ALA A 173 -9.55 32.21 -3.85
N LEU A 174 -10.05 33.05 -2.94
CA LEU A 174 -9.51 33.15 -1.58
C LEU A 174 -9.66 31.83 -0.81
N TYR A 175 -10.84 31.21 -0.86
CA TYR A 175 -11.07 29.96 -0.15
C TYR A 175 -10.14 28.84 -0.65
N ARG A 176 -10.01 28.68 -1.98
CA ARG A 176 -9.04 27.76 -2.58
C ARG A 176 -7.61 28.05 -2.11
N GLY A 177 -7.24 29.33 -2.01
CA GLY A 177 -5.94 29.75 -1.49
C GLY A 177 -5.74 29.41 -0.01
N VAL A 178 -6.77 29.57 0.84
CA VAL A 178 -6.72 29.21 2.26
C VAL A 178 -6.51 27.71 2.43
N ILE A 179 -7.23 26.88 1.67
CA ILE A 179 -7.02 25.42 1.73
C ILE A 179 -5.58 25.04 1.39
N ALA A 180 -5.02 25.61 0.32
CA ALA A 180 -3.63 25.36 -0.05
C ALA A 180 -2.65 25.82 1.05
N GLN A 181 -2.88 27.00 1.64
CA GLN A 181 -2.05 27.52 2.74
C GLN A 181 -2.13 26.63 3.98
N CYS A 182 -3.31 26.14 4.34
CA CYS A 182 -3.50 25.22 5.46
C CYS A 182 -2.68 23.93 5.27
N VAL A 183 -2.75 23.32 4.08
CA VAL A 183 -1.99 22.09 3.77
C VAL A 183 -0.48 22.36 3.84
N LEU A 184 0.00 23.46 3.24
CA LEU A 184 1.41 23.84 3.29
C LEU A 184 1.88 24.17 4.71
N LEU A 185 1.03 24.78 5.54
CA LEU A 185 1.32 25.10 6.94
C LEU A 185 1.47 23.83 7.78
N VAL A 186 0.58 22.84 7.61
CA VAL A 186 0.70 21.54 8.29
C VAL A 186 2.01 20.85 7.90
N LEU A 187 2.34 20.81 6.60
CA LEU A 187 3.62 20.25 6.15
C LEU A 187 4.82 21.00 6.73
N HIS A 188 4.77 22.33 6.76
CA HIS A 188 5.80 23.16 7.36
C HIS A 188 6.01 22.82 8.84
N ASP A 189 4.94 22.79 9.62
CA ASP A 189 4.99 22.52 11.06
C ASP A 189 5.53 21.12 11.35
N LEU A 190 5.13 20.11 10.57
CA LEU A 190 5.64 18.74 10.69
C LEU A 190 7.13 18.65 10.37
N PHE A 191 7.56 19.18 9.22
CA PHE A 191 8.95 19.10 8.81
C PHE A 191 9.87 19.95 9.69
N ALA A 192 9.38 21.06 10.24
CA ALA A 192 10.09 21.92 11.18
C ALA A 192 10.18 21.32 12.59
N ALA A 193 9.16 20.58 13.02
CA ALA A 193 9.17 19.87 14.31
C ALA A 193 10.16 18.69 14.31
N ASP A 194 10.44 18.09 13.16
CA ASP A 194 11.30 16.92 13.08
C ASP A 194 12.79 17.24 13.29
N GLN A 195 13.21 17.22 14.55
CA GLN A 195 14.61 17.40 14.95
C GLN A 195 15.45 16.12 14.84
N HIS A 196 14.80 14.96 14.76
CA HIS A 196 15.46 13.65 14.81
C HIS A 196 15.55 12.97 13.44
N GLY A 197 15.04 13.63 12.40
CA GLY A 197 14.94 13.10 11.05
C GLY A 197 13.92 11.97 10.92
N ALA A 198 12.96 11.82 11.84
CA ALA A 198 11.99 10.73 11.80
C ALA A 198 11.18 10.67 10.48
N LEU A 199 11.01 11.79 9.76
CA LEU A 199 10.20 11.87 8.56
C LEU A 199 11.04 11.99 7.29
N GLU A 200 10.92 11.01 6.40
CA GLU A 200 11.40 11.08 5.01
C GLU A 200 10.33 11.71 4.10
N SER A 201 9.06 11.40 4.36
CA SER A 201 7.92 11.97 3.63
C SER A 201 6.66 12.06 4.48
N VAL A 202 5.73 12.91 4.04
CA VAL A 202 4.40 13.08 4.66
C VAL A 202 3.35 12.95 3.57
N ALA A 203 2.40 12.03 3.76
CA ALA A 203 1.16 11.95 2.99
C ALA A 203 0.06 12.67 3.79
N LEU A 204 -0.44 13.79 3.28
CA LEU A 204 -1.43 14.63 3.94
C LEU A 204 -2.70 14.71 3.11
N ASN A 205 -3.82 14.33 3.71
CA ASN A 205 -5.16 14.54 3.17
C ASN A 205 -5.89 15.58 4.01
N GLY A 206 -6.26 16.69 3.37
CA GLY A 206 -7.10 17.70 3.97
C GLY A 206 -8.56 17.40 3.68
N PHE A 207 -9.37 17.18 4.72
CA PHE A 207 -10.81 16.92 4.59
C PHE A 207 -11.65 18.01 5.24
N VAL A 208 -12.89 18.16 4.79
CA VAL A 208 -13.93 18.93 5.49
C VAL A 208 -15.03 17.96 5.91
N ASP A 209 -15.51 18.09 7.13
CA ASP A 209 -16.68 17.38 7.61
C ASP A 209 -17.96 18.16 7.21
N ASP A 210 -18.63 17.71 6.16
CA ASP A 210 -19.89 18.29 5.69
C ASP A 210 -20.78 17.20 5.05
N HIS A 211 -21.98 17.58 4.64
CA HIS A 211 -22.92 16.71 3.94
C HIS A 211 -22.50 16.58 2.49
N ASP A 212 -22.36 15.34 2.01
CA ASP A 212 -22.13 15.09 0.59
C ASP A 212 -23.32 15.61 -0.22
N PRO A 213 -23.11 16.56 -1.17
CA PRO A 213 -24.19 17.12 -1.98
C PRO A 213 -25.00 16.08 -2.76
N ALA A 214 -24.42 14.91 -3.06
CA ALA A 214 -25.06 13.85 -3.82
C ALA A 214 -25.93 12.93 -2.95
N THR A 215 -25.49 12.63 -1.72
CA THR A 215 -26.14 11.66 -0.84
C THR A 215 -26.85 12.28 0.37
N GLY A 216 -26.53 13.53 0.73
CA GLY A 216 -27.02 14.22 1.91
C GLY A 216 -26.48 13.66 3.23
N VAL A 217 -25.60 12.66 3.18
CA VAL A 217 -25.01 12.03 4.35
C VAL A 217 -23.77 12.83 4.75
N ARG A 218 -23.62 13.09 6.05
CA ARG A 218 -22.43 13.73 6.61
C ARG A 218 -21.23 12.79 6.47
N THR A 219 -20.18 13.26 5.80
CA THR A 219 -19.00 12.45 5.46
C THR A 219 -17.75 13.32 5.39
N HIS A 220 -16.58 12.69 5.48
CA HIS A 220 -15.30 13.37 5.29
C HIS A 220 -15.02 13.56 3.80
N ILE A 221 -15.14 14.80 3.34
CA ILE A 221 -14.90 15.16 1.94
C ILE A 221 -13.47 15.67 1.81
N VAL A 222 -12.60 14.89 1.18
CA VAL A 222 -11.19 15.27 0.98
C VAL A 222 -11.10 16.34 -0.10
N LEU A 223 -10.64 17.54 0.25
CA LEU A 223 -10.49 18.67 -0.68
C LEU A 223 -9.06 18.88 -1.15
N ALA A 224 -8.08 18.35 -0.42
CA ALA A 224 -6.68 18.40 -0.81
C ALA A 224 -5.98 17.10 -0.43
N SER A 225 -5.03 16.65 -1.25
CA SER A 225 -4.19 15.51 -0.92
C SER A 225 -2.80 15.67 -1.53
N VAL A 226 -1.75 15.40 -0.76
CA VAL A 226 -0.36 15.58 -1.22
C VAL A 226 0.55 14.57 -0.55
N MET A 227 1.55 14.09 -1.29
CA MET A 227 2.67 13.34 -0.74
C MET A 227 3.95 14.14 -0.95
N ALA A 228 4.45 14.74 0.13
CA ALA A 228 5.62 15.60 0.11
C ALA A 228 6.82 14.86 0.71
N SER A 229 7.94 14.80 0.01
CA SER A 229 9.21 14.36 0.60
C SER A 229 9.89 15.53 1.31
N ARG A 230 10.66 15.22 2.36
CA ARG A 230 11.46 16.21 3.10
C ARG A 230 12.41 16.95 2.16
N ALA A 231 13.09 16.21 1.27
CA ALA A 231 14.07 16.78 0.34
C ALA A 231 13.42 17.82 -0.59
N LEU A 232 12.29 17.47 -1.21
CA LEU A 232 11.58 18.37 -2.11
C LEU A 232 11.04 19.60 -1.36
N PHE A 233 10.49 19.40 -0.16
CA PHE A 233 9.88 20.49 0.60
C PHE A 233 10.93 21.47 1.15
N ALA A 234 12.11 20.98 1.53
CA ALA A 234 13.20 21.82 2.05
C ALA A 234 13.75 22.82 1.01
N ASP A 235 13.64 22.50 -0.28
CA ASP A 235 14.09 23.38 -1.37
C ASP A 235 13.10 24.54 -1.64
N LEU A 236 11.89 24.49 -1.07
CA LEU A 236 10.86 25.51 -1.29
C LEU A 236 11.09 26.74 -0.41
N ARG A 237 10.97 27.93 -1.01
CA ARG A 237 10.92 29.20 -0.28
C ARG A 237 9.48 29.66 -0.09
N LEU A 238 8.80 29.12 0.93
CA LEU A 238 7.37 29.30 1.19
C LEU A 238 6.90 30.77 1.27
N GLU A 239 7.78 31.69 1.66
CA GLU A 239 7.50 33.14 1.70
C GLU A 239 7.29 33.79 0.31
N GLN A 240 7.72 33.12 -0.77
CA GLN A 240 7.73 33.66 -2.14
C GLN A 240 6.84 32.86 -3.10
N VAL A 241 6.20 31.78 -2.65
CA VAL A 241 5.39 30.92 -3.52
C VAL A 241 3.94 31.39 -3.61
N ASP A 242 3.32 31.18 -4.77
CA ASP A 242 1.86 31.09 -4.83
C ASP A 242 1.43 29.75 -4.17
N PRO A 243 0.58 29.76 -3.14
CA PRO A 243 0.24 28.54 -2.39
C PRO A 243 -0.39 27.44 -3.26
N VAL A 244 -1.23 27.82 -4.23
CA VAL A 244 -1.93 26.85 -5.07
C VAL A 244 -0.97 26.21 -6.06
N SER A 245 -0.16 27.00 -6.76
CA SER A 245 0.88 26.48 -7.67
C SER A 245 1.93 25.68 -6.91
N CYS A 246 2.34 26.11 -5.72
CA CYS A 246 3.27 25.37 -4.88
C CYS A 246 2.74 23.97 -4.54
N LEU A 247 1.48 23.87 -4.14
CA LEU A 247 0.87 22.60 -3.79
C LEU A 247 0.66 21.70 -5.02
N VAL A 248 0.06 22.23 -6.09
CA VAL A 248 -0.37 21.44 -7.25
C VAL A 248 0.78 21.13 -8.20
N GLU A 249 1.63 22.10 -8.50
CA GLU A 249 2.71 21.95 -9.49
C GLU A 249 4.03 21.59 -8.80
N GLY A 250 4.37 22.29 -7.72
CA GLY A 250 5.62 22.09 -6.98
C GLY A 250 5.68 20.75 -6.27
N LEU A 251 4.67 20.45 -5.46
CA LEU A 251 4.58 19.20 -4.69
C LEU A 251 3.79 18.10 -5.39
N ARG A 252 3.26 18.36 -6.61
CA ARG A 252 2.39 17.44 -7.36
C ARG A 252 1.17 16.95 -6.55
N GLY A 253 0.67 17.80 -5.66
CA GLY A 253 -0.53 17.55 -4.88
C GLY A 253 -1.82 17.72 -5.70
N GLN A 254 -2.90 17.19 -5.17
CA GLN A 254 -4.25 17.35 -5.68
C GLN A 254 -4.98 18.40 -4.83
N LEU A 255 -5.65 19.34 -5.48
CA LEU A 255 -6.49 20.33 -4.84
C LEU A 255 -7.80 20.47 -5.61
N ALA A 256 -8.92 20.23 -4.91
CA ALA A 256 -10.28 20.28 -5.43
C ALA A 256 -10.49 21.52 -6.29
N ALA A 257 -10.82 21.35 -7.58
CA ALA A 257 -10.97 22.46 -8.53
C ALA A 257 -11.96 23.54 -8.02
N ARG A 258 -13.03 23.08 -7.36
CA ARG A 258 -14.05 23.92 -6.73
C ARG A 258 -14.28 23.44 -5.30
N PRO A 259 -13.45 23.88 -4.33
CA PRO A 259 -13.61 23.47 -2.95
C PRO A 259 -14.89 24.04 -2.33
N ASP A 260 -15.40 25.17 -2.86
CA ASP A 260 -16.70 25.77 -2.50
C ASP A 260 -17.90 24.89 -2.88
N GLN A 261 -17.71 23.94 -3.80
CA GLN A 261 -18.73 22.97 -4.22
C GLN A 261 -18.47 21.58 -3.63
N LEU A 262 -17.54 21.47 -2.68
CA LEU A 262 -17.14 20.21 -2.05
C LEU A 262 -16.77 19.12 -3.07
N SER A 263 -16.13 19.51 -4.17
CA SER A 263 -15.66 18.53 -5.18
C SER A 263 -14.50 17.70 -4.62
N PRO A 264 -14.69 16.40 -4.35
CA PRO A 264 -13.67 15.62 -3.65
C PRO A 264 -12.46 15.34 -4.55
N VAL A 265 -11.29 15.23 -3.93
CA VAL A 265 -10.08 14.67 -4.56
C VAL A 265 -9.77 13.31 -3.95
N ARG A 266 -8.99 12.49 -4.67
CA ARG A 266 -8.63 11.16 -4.18
C ARG A 266 -7.48 11.28 -3.17
N PRO A 267 -7.61 10.72 -1.95
CA PRO A 267 -6.50 10.61 -1.02
C PRO A 267 -5.35 9.81 -1.61
N VAL A 268 -4.11 10.27 -1.43
CA VAL A 268 -2.91 9.55 -1.86
C VAL A 268 -2.72 8.28 -1.03
N ARG A 269 -2.90 8.37 0.29
CA ARG A 269 -2.82 7.26 1.24
C ARG A 269 -3.59 7.64 2.50
N ARG A 270 -4.34 6.73 3.14
CA ARG A 270 -5.05 7.02 4.39
C ARG A 270 -4.31 6.44 5.60
N PRO A 271 -4.51 6.99 6.81
CA PRO A 271 -3.96 6.42 8.03
C PRO A 271 -4.32 4.94 8.24
N ASP A 272 -5.55 4.56 7.88
CA ASP A 272 -6.03 3.18 7.99
C ASP A 272 -5.25 2.19 7.09
N ASP A 273 -4.62 2.69 6.02
CA ASP A 273 -3.82 1.90 5.07
C ASP A 273 -2.37 1.69 5.59
N VAL A 274 -2.01 2.27 6.74
CA VAL A 274 -0.68 2.14 7.35
C VAL A 274 -0.61 0.84 8.16
N GLY A 275 0.37 -0.01 7.84
CA GLY A 275 0.47 -1.35 8.40
C GLY A 275 -0.34 -2.41 7.63
N GLN A 276 -1.23 -1.99 6.74
CA GLN A 276 -1.77 -2.82 5.65
C GLN A 276 -0.76 -2.87 4.49
N HIS A 277 0.48 -3.23 4.82
CA HIS A 277 1.56 -3.26 3.84
C HIS A 277 1.47 -4.53 3.01
N ILE A 278 1.01 -4.35 1.77
CA ILE A 278 1.55 -5.08 0.63
C ILE A 278 2.43 -4.07 -0.08
N ALA A 279 3.68 -4.48 -0.29
CA ALA A 279 4.73 -3.64 -0.83
C ALA A 279 4.29 -2.92 -2.12
N SER A 280 3.94 -1.64 -1.99
CA SER A 280 4.02 -0.67 -3.07
C SER A 280 5.42 -0.07 -3.00
N HIS A 281 6.37 -0.64 -3.75
CA HIS A 281 7.70 -0.06 -3.93
C HIS A 281 7.95 0.17 -5.42
N GLY A 282 7.54 1.36 -5.89
CA GLY A 282 8.21 2.01 -7.00
C GLY A 282 9.47 2.69 -6.49
N GLY A 283 10.65 2.06 -6.66
CA GLY A 283 11.94 2.73 -6.48
C GLY A 283 13.05 1.89 -5.85
N ALA A 284 13.67 1.02 -6.66
CA ALA A 284 15.06 0.54 -6.56
C ALA A 284 15.66 0.33 -5.15
N GLY A 285 15.36 -0.83 -4.56
CA GLY A 285 16.16 -1.45 -3.52
C GLY A 285 15.87 -2.95 -3.52
N ALA A 286 16.88 -3.77 -3.84
CA ALA A 286 16.78 -5.23 -3.78
C ALA A 286 16.51 -5.65 -2.33
N GLY A 287 15.25 -5.90 -1.99
CA GLY A 287 14.80 -6.24 -0.64
C GLY A 287 13.40 -6.87 -0.68
N ASP A 288 13.39 -8.16 -1.00
CA ASP A 288 12.30 -9.15 -0.86
C ASP A 288 10.89 -8.73 -1.33
N GLU A 289 10.60 -8.94 -2.62
CA GLU A 289 9.22 -8.89 -3.15
C GLU A 289 8.34 -9.92 -2.40
N PRO A 290 7.10 -9.57 -2.04
CA PRO A 290 6.21 -10.48 -1.31
C PRO A 290 5.85 -11.70 -2.16
N ASP A 291 5.98 -12.91 -1.60
CA ASP A 291 5.57 -14.14 -2.28
C ASP A 291 4.05 -14.29 -2.25
N LEU A 292 3.42 -14.16 -3.42
CA LEU A 292 1.97 -14.25 -3.60
C LEU A 292 1.40 -15.59 -3.14
N ARG A 293 2.21 -16.66 -3.10
CA ARG A 293 1.80 -17.99 -2.63
C ARG A 293 1.78 -18.12 -1.11
N GLU A 294 2.62 -17.36 -0.43
CA GLU A 294 2.82 -17.43 1.02
C GLU A 294 2.09 -16.31 1.77
N MET A 295 1.73 -15.22 1.10
CA MET A 295 0.99 -14.11 1.71
C MET A 295 -0.43 -14.52 2.12
N ASP A 296 -0.95 -13.89 3.18
CA ASP A 296 -2.29 -14.16 3.72
C ASP A 296 -3.40 -13.99 2.65
N PRO A 297 -4.46 -14.83 2.62
CA PRO A 297 -5.51 -14.75 1.60
C PRO A 297 -6.20 -13.38 1.54
N ILE A 298 -6.46 -12.74 2.69
CA ILE A 298 -7.13 -11.43 2.74
C ILE A 298 -6.20 -10.37 2.14
N VAL A 299 -4.91 -10.50 2.44
CA VAL A 299 -3.85 -9.64 1.91
C VAL A 299 -3.75 -9.84 0.39
N PHE A 300 -3.78 -11.07 -0.12
CA PHE A 300 -3.80 -11.33 -1.57
C PHE A 300 -5.04 -10.74 -2.26
N GLU A 301 -6.23 -10.86 -1.67
CA GLU A 301 -7.46 -10.22 -2.18
C GLU A 301 -7.33 -8.68 -2.23
N SER A 302 -6.71 -8.07 -1.21
CA SER A 302 -6.42 -6.63 -1.18
C SER A 302 -5.44 -6.19 -2.29
N LEU A 303 -4.38 -6.98 -2.55
CA LEU A 303 -3.44 -6.70 -3.64
C LEU A 303 -4.12 -6.72 -5.01
N VAL A 304 -5.03 -7.66 -5.23
CA VAL A 304 -5.80 -7.72 -6.47
C VAL A 304 -6.72 -6.49 -6.56
N ALA A 305 -7.40 -6.09 -5.48
CA ALA A 305 -8.18 -4.87 -5.47
C ALA A 305 -7.33 -3.62 -5.80
N GLU A 306 -6.11 -3.54 -5.27
CA GLU A 306 -5.15 -2.47 -5.59
C GLU A 306 -4.70 -2.47 -7.05
N LEU A 307 -4.44 -3.65 -7.64
CA LEU A 307 -4.12 -3.77 -9.05
C LEU A 307 -5.23 -3.18 -9.92
N PHE A 308 -6.49 -3.53 -9.66
CA PHE A 308 -7.62 -2.99 -10.40
C PHE A 308 -7.75 -1.46 -10.21
N ARG A 309 -7.46 -0.94 -9.00
CA ARG A 309 -7.40 0.52 -8.75
C ARG A 309 -6.25 1.21 -9.49
N ALA A 310 -5.09 0.57 -9.59
CA ALA A 310 -3.93 1.06 -10.32
C ALA A 310 -4.15 1.03 -11.84
N MET A 311 -5.05 0.16 -12.32
CA MET A 311 -5.57 0.14 -13.69
C MET A 311 -6.67 1.19 -13.94
N GLY A 312 -7.05 1.99 -12.93
CA GLY A 312 -8.04 3.06 -13.06
C GLY A 312 -9.49 2.66 -12.81
N MET A 313 -9.74 1.43 -12.31
CA MET A 313 -11.08 0.95 -11.97
C MET A 313 -11.44 1.25 -10.51
N GLN A 314 -12.74 1.39 -10.22
CA GLN A 314 -13.24 1.52 -8.84
C GLN A 314 -13.43 0.13 -8.23
N ALA A 315 -12.41 -0.42 -7.57
CA ALA A 315 -12.47 -1.74 -6.94
C ALA A 315 -12.69 -1.66 -5.42
N VAL A 316 -13.68 -2.40 -4.91
CA VAL A 316 -14.04 -2.50 -3.50
C VAL A 316 -14.07 -3.99 -3.12
N MET A 317 -13.46 -4.36 -1.99
CA MET A 317 -13.56 -5.72 -1.48
C MET A 317 -14.97 -5.98 -0.94
N THR A 318 -15.53 -7.14 -1.26
CA THR A 318 -16.83 -7.57 -0.74
C THR A 318 -16.66 -8.08 0.70
N GLN A 319 -17.62 -7.81 1.59
CA GLN A 319 -17.57 -8.35 2.96
C GLN A 319 -17.93 -9.83 2.92
N ARG A 320 -17.11 -10.67 3.57
CA ARG A 320 -17.22 -12.14 3.52
C ARG A 320 -18.65 -12.67 3.78
N SER A 321 -19.12 -13.43 2.80
CA SER A 321 -20.06 -14.58 2.90
C SER A 321 -21.57 -14.29 2.79
N ASN A 322 -22.09 -14.00 1.58
CA ASN A 322 -23.22 -14.76 1.00
C ASN A 322 -23.40 -14.61 -0.55
N ASP A 323 -22.38 -14.15 -1.27
CA ASP A 323 -22.50 -13.50 -2.58
C ASP A 323 -22.09 -14.40 -3.77
N GLY A 324 -22.03 -15.72 -3.59
CA GLY A 324 -21.59 -16.63 -4.66
C GLY A 324 -20.07 -16.59 -4.94
N GLY A 325 -19.27 -16.13 -3.97
CA GLY A 325 -17.81 -16.20 -4.02
C GLY A 325 -17.12 -15.06 -4.77
N VAL A 326 -17.74 -13.87 -4.86
CA VAL A 326 -17.09 -12.63 -5.30
C VAL A 326 -16.18 -12.13 -4.19
N ASP A 327 -14.93 -11.81 -4.52
CA ASP A 327 -13.95 -11.30 -3.57
C ASP A 327 -13.70 -9.79 -3.76
N VAL A 328 -13.85 -9.28 -4.99
CA VAL A 328 -13.74 -7.86 -5.33
C VAL A 328 -14.81 -7.46 -6.36
N ASP A 329 -15.56 -6.40 -6.07
CA ASP A 329 -16.45 -5.73 -7.03
C ASP A 329 -15.68 -4.54 -7.63
N ALA A 330 -15.45 -4.56 -8.94
CA ALA A 330 -14.78 -3.50 -9.68
C ALA A 330 -15.75 -2.81 -10.65
N LEU A 331 -15.70 -1.48 -10.75
CA LEU A 331 -16.46 -0.71 -11.73
C LEU A 331 -15.49 0.04 -12.64
N ASP A 332 -15.54 -0.26 -13.94
CA ASP A 332 -14.82 0.51 -14.96
C ASP A 332 -15.65 1.77 -15.31
N PRO A 333 -15.17 2.99 -15.03
CA PRO A 333 -15.91 4.22 -15.29
C PRO A 333 -15.88 4.67 -16.76
N THR A 334 -15.21 3.94 -17.65
CA THR A 334 -15.05 4.31 -19.06
C THR A 334 -16.41 4.40 -19.76
N PRO A 335 -16.82 5.55 -20.33
CA PRO A 335 -18.09 5.67 -21.03
C PRO A 335 -18.20 4.67 -22.19
N ILE A 336 -19.37 4.05 -22.38
CA ILE A 336 -19.71 3.10 -23.47
C ILE A 336 -19.14 1.68 -23.31
N ARG A 337 -17.90 1.52 -22.78
CA ARG A 337 -17.26 0.19 -22.59
C ARG A 337 -17.21 -0.29 -21.13
N GLY A 338 -17.27 0.64 -20.18
CA GLY A 338 -17.19 0.36 -18.76
C GLY A 338 -18.48 -0.22 -18.19
N GLY A 339 -18.37 -0.82 -17.01
CA GLY A 339 -19.46 -1.58 -16.41
C GLY A 339 -19.03 -2.31 -15.14
N LYS A 340 -19.98 -3.02 -14.51
CA LYS A 340 -19.70 -3.80 -13.30
C LYS A 340 -18.86 -5.02 -13.67
N ILE A 341 -17.72 -5.18 -13.00
CA ILE A 341 -16.79 -6.28 -13.14
C ILE A 341 -16.75 -7.02 -11.81
N VAL A 342 -17.01 -8.32 -11.85
CA VAL A 342 -16.95 -9.19 -10.67
C VAL A 342 -15.63 -9.91 -10.68
N VAL A 343 -14.83 -9.77 -9.63
CA VAL A 343 -13.52 -10.39 -9.54
C VAL A 343 -13.54 -11.43 -8.42
N GLN A 344 -13.11 -12.63 -8.78
CA GLN A 344 -12.93 -13.74 -7.86
C GLN A 344 -11.44 -14.05 -7.77
N VAL A 345 -10.95 -14.19 -6.54
CA VAL A 345 -9.54 -14.40 -6.23
C VAL A 345 -9.41 -15.77 -5.59
N LYS A 346 -8.65 -16.66 -6.23
CA LYS A 346 -8.43 -18.01 -5.71
C LYS A 346 -6.95 -18.29 -5.56
N ARG A 347 -6.48 -18.35 -4.31
CA ARG A 347 -5.11 -18.76 -3.98
C ARG A 347 -5.00 -20.29 -4.03
N TYR A 348 -4.62 -20.85 -5.17
CA TYR A 348 -4.38 -22.28 -5.33
C TYR A 348 -2.88 -22.60 -5.45
N ARG A 349 -2.46 -23.73 -4.87
CA ARG A 349 -1.10 -24.27 -5.06
C ARG A 349 -0.94 -25.09 -6.34
N ASN A 350 -2.06 -25.55 -6.90
CA ASN A 350 -2.14 -26.38 -8.11
C ASN A 350 -3.05 -25.70 -9.14
N THR A 351 -3.08 -26.22 -10.36
CA THR A 351 -3.93 -25.72 -11.46
C THR A 351 -5.40 -25.59 -11.03
N VAL A 352 -6.02 -24.46 -11.34
CA VAL A 352 -7.43 -24.20 -11.01
C VAL A 352 -8.33 -25.10 -11.86
N PRO A 353 -9.29 -25.84 -11.25
CA PRO A 353 -10.18 -26.70 -12.00
C PRO A 353 -11.22 -25.88 -12.80
N PRO A 354 -11.67 -26.37 -13.98
CA PRO A 354 -12.67 -25.67 -14.79
C PRO A 354 -13.99 -25.37 -14.07
N THR A 355 -14.32 -26.11 -13.01
CA THR A 355 -15.51 -25.85 -12.18
C THR A 355 -15.51 -24.44 -11.59
N ALA A 356 -14.35 -23.91 -11.17
CA ALA A 356 -14.28 -22.57 -10.58
C ALA A 356 -14.60 -21.46 -11.61
N VAL A 357 -14.22 -21.65 -12.87
CA VAL A 357 -14.57 -20.71 -13.96
C VAL A 357 -16.07 -20.75 -14.27
N ARG A 358 -16.67 -21.94 -14.21
CA ARG A 358 -18.11 -22.11 -14.40
C ARG A 358 -18.92 -21.46 -13.28
N ASP A 359 -18.46 -21.60 -12.04
CA ASP A 359 -19.10 -20.97 -10.87
C ASP A 359 -19.05 -19.43 -10.99
N LEU A 360 -17.90 -18.86 -11.36
CA LEU A 360 -17.77 -17.42 -11.60
C LEU A 360 -18.73 -16.93 -12.69
N TYR A 361 -18.91 -17.70 -13.77
CA TYR A 361 -19.85 -17.34 -14.83
C TYR A 361 -21.30 -17.28 -14.34
N GLY A 362 -21.69 -18.22 -13.46
CA GLY A 362 -22.99 -18.15 -12.77
C GLY A 362 -23.14 -16.85 -11.99
N THR A 363 -22.12 -16.49 -11.21
CA THR A 363 -22.12 -15.26 -10.41
C THR A 363 -22.18 -13.99 -11.25
N VAL A 364 -21.50 -13.95 -12.41
CA VAL A 364 -21.55 -12.82 -13.35
C VAL A 364 -22.98 -12.61 -13.88
N GLN A 365 -23.67 -13.69 -14.23
CA GLN A 365 -25.05 -13.65 -14.72
C GLN A 365 -26.03 -13.22 -13.61
N ASP A 366 -25.89 -13.80 -12.41
CA ASP A 366 -26.76 -13.49 -11.27
C ASP A 366 -26.59 -12.04 -10.78
N CYS A 367 -25.37 -11.51 -10.80
CA CYS A 367 -25.07 -10.14 -10.39
C CYS A 367 -25.30 -9.11 -11.51
N GLY A 368 -25.62 -9.54 -12.74
CA GLY A 368 -25.75 -8.66 -13.91
C GLY A 368 -24.45 -7.93 -14.27
N ALA A 369 -23.29 -8.55 -14.02
CA ALA A 369 -22.00 -7.95 -14.31
C ALA A 369 -21.66 -8.03 -15.81
N ASN A 370 -20.98 -7.01 -16.31
CA ASN A 370 -20.52 -6.92 -17.70
C ASN A 370 -19.33 -7.83 -17.98
N LYS A 371 -18.54 -8.15 -16.95
CA LYS A 371 -17.36 -9.00 -17.04
C LYS A 371 -17.09 -9.71 -15.71
N GLY A 372 -16.60 -10.94 -15.75
CA GLY A 372 -16.02 -11.64 -14.62
C GLY A 372 -14.52 -11.78 -14.79
N VAL A 373 -13.74 -11.61 -13.73
CA VAL A 373 -12.30 -11.88 -13.74
C VAL A 373 -11.94 -12.90 -12.66
N LEU A 374 -11.23 -13.96 -13.04
CA LEU A 374 -10.72 -14.94 -12.09
C LEU A 374 -9.21 -14.77 -11.97
N VAL A 375 -8.73 -14.50 -10.76
CA VAL A 375 -7.30 -14.29 -10.47
C VAL A 375 -6.77 -15.44 -9.62
N THR A 376 -5.62 -16.01 -9.99
CA THR A 376 -5.00 -17.09 -9.23
C THR A 376 -3.48 -16.98 -9.14
N THR A 377 -2.88 -17.63 -8.13
CA THR A 377 -1.41 -17.73 -7.92
C THR A 377 -0.78 -18.94 -8.62
N SER A 378 -1.59 -19.77 -9.27
CA SER A 378 -1.18 -20.90 -10.11
C SER A 378 -1.60 -20.66 -11.57
N GLY A 379 -1.79 -21.70 -12.38
CA GLY A 379 -2.33 -21.58 -13.74
C GLY A 379 -3.75 -22.11 -13.85
N PHE A 380 -4.39 -21.90 -15.00
CA PHE A 380 -5.66 -22.52 -15.36
C PHE A 380 -5.42 -23.71 -16.31
N GLY A 381 -6.23 -24.76 -16.20
CA GLY A 381 -6.19 -25.85 -17.19
C GLY A 381 -6.84 -25.40 -18.51
N PRO A 382 -6.53 -26.01 -19.67
CA PRO A 382 -7.10 -25.64 -20.99
C PRO A 382 -8.61 -25.58 -21.00
N GLY A 383 -9.30 -26.56 -20.39
CA GLY A 383 -10.76 -26.54 -20.31
C GLY A 383 -11.35 -25.32 -19.58
N SER A 384 -10.53 -24.58 -18.81
CA SER A 384 -10.92 -23.30 -18.20
C SER A 384 -10.83 -22.15 -19.21
N TYR A 385 -9.74 -22.09 -19.99
CA TYR A 385 -9.54 -21.11 -21.06
C TYR A 385 -10.57 -21.29 -22.15
N THR A 386 -10.84 -22.55 -22.54
CA THR A 386 -11.84 -22.77 -23.56
C THR A 386 -13.22 -22.37 -23.05
N PHE A 387 -13.61 -22.78 -21.84
CA PHE A 387 -14.89 -22.34 -21.29
C PHE A 387 -15.02 -20.79 -21.20
N ALA A 388 -13.94 -20.06 -20.94
CA ALA A 388 -13.93 -18.60 -20.91
C ALA A 388 -14.02 -17.94 -22.31
N ASN A 389 -13.63 -18.67 -23.37
CA ASN A 389 -13.62 -18.17 -24.74
C ASN A 389 -15.03 -17.75 -25.20
N GLY A 390 -15.15 -16.55 -25.77
CA GLY A 390 -16.41 -15.98 -26.21
C GLY A 390 -17.40 -15.59 -25.09
N LYS A 391 -17.05 -15.77 -23.82
CA LYS A 391 -17.85 -15.35 -22.66
C LYS A 391 -17.28 -14.06 -22.06
N PRO A 392 -18.07 -13.28 -21.30
CA PRO A 392 -17.59 -12.11 -20.56
C PRO A 392 -16.73 -12.52 -19.35
N LEU A 393 -15.71 -13.36 -19.56
CA LEU A 393 -14.81 -13.87 -18.53
C LEU A 393 -13.36 -13.60 -18.94
N GLU A 394 -12.54 -13.25 -17.96
CA GLU A 394 -11.09 -13.06 -18.12
C GLU A 394 -10.36 -13.85 -17.04
N LEU A 395 -9.30 -14.53 -17.41
CA LEU A 395 -8.53 -15.39 -16.54
C LEU A 395 -7.13 -14.80 -16.39
N ILE A 396 -6.72 -14.51 -15.16
CA ILE A 396 -5.40 -13.96 -14.85
C ILE A 396 -4.63 -15.01 -14.05
N SER A 397 -3.68 -15.66 -14.72
CA SER A 397 -2.80 -16.66 -14.11
C SER A 397 -1.74 -16.01 -13.22
N GLY A 398 -1.07 -16.81 -12.40
CA GLY A 398 -0.02 -16.33 -11.52
C GLY A 398 1.08 -15.53 -12.23
N PRO A 399 1.69 -16.04 -13.32
CA PRO A 399 2.69 -15.29 -14.07
C PRO A 399 2.13 -13.99 -14.67
N GLU A 400 0.92 -14.01 -15.24
CA GLU A 400 0.26 -12.81 -15.80
C GLU A 400 -0.05 -11.78 -14.72
N LEU A 401 -0.40 -12.22 -13.51
CA LEU A 401 -0.65 -11.37 -12.36
C LEU A 401 0.63 -10.64 -11.94
N VAL A 402 1.76 -11.34 -11.83
CA VAL A 402 3.06 -10.73 -11.51
C VAL A 402 3.43 -9.67 -12.56
N ASP A 403 3.23 -10.00 -13.85
CA ASP A 403 3.51 -9.09 -14.95
C ASP A 403 2.60 -7.84 -14.94
N LEU A 404 1.32 -8.01 -14.57
CA LEU A 404 0.37 -6.91 -14.39
C LEU A 404 0.74 -6.04 -13.18
N LEU A 405 1.12 -6.65 -12.06
CA LEU A 405 1.57 -5.93 -10.86
C LEU A 405 2.76 -5.03 -11.21
N HIS A 406 3.79 -5.58 -11.85
CA HIS A 406 4.98 -4.81 -12.26
C HIS A 406 4.65 -3.68 -13.23
N ARG A 407 3.79 -3.92 -14.23
CA ARG A 407 3.36 -2.88 -15.18
C ARG A 407 2.64 -1.72 -14.51
N HIS A 408 1.95 -1.98 -13.39
CA HIS A 408 1.21 -0.99 -12.63
C HIS A 408 1.94 -0.49 -11.37
N GLY A 409 3.24 -0.79 -11.23
CA GLY A 409 4.10 -0.28 -10.14
C GLY A 409 3.90 -0.97 -8.78
N LEU A 410 3.31 -2.16 -8.78
CA LEU A 410 3.09 -3.01 -7.60
C LEU A 410 4.11 -4.15 -7.59
N SER A 411 4.53 -4.59 -6.40
CA SER A 411 5.56 -5.63 -6.24
C SER A 411 4.93 -6.97 -5.83
N GLY A 412 5.33 -8.07 -6.47
CA GLY A 412 4.89 -9.41 -6.07
C GLY A 412 5.60 -10.49 -6.86
N ARG A 413 6.10 -11.52 -6.17
CA ARG A 413 6.76 -12.67 -6.79
C ARG A 413 5.99 -13.95 -6.53
N LEU A 414 6.18 -14.95 -7.37
CA LEU A 414 5.76 -16.32 -7.08
C LEU A 414 7.00 -17.09 -6.66
N GLY A 415 7.08 -17.52 -5.40
CA GLY A 415 8.25 -18.22 -4.88
C GLY A 415 8.69 -19.38 -5.76
N ASP A 416 10.00 -19.48 -6.00
CA ASP A 416 10.60 -20.53 -6.79
C ASP A 416 10.38 -21.90 -6.14
N ARG A 417 9.98 -22.87 -6.96
CA ARG A 417 9.94 -24.27 -6.54
C ARG A 417 11.39 -24.78 -6.49
N ALA A 418 11.94 -24.77 -5.28
CA ALA A 418 13.11 -25.51 -4.74
C ALA A 418 14.51 -24.85 -4.79
N SER A 419 15.07 -24.50 -3.62
CA SER A 419 15.97 -25.42 -2.88
C SER A 419 16.55 -24.79 -1.61
N ALA A 420 16.57 -25.56 -0.52
CA ALA A 420 17.59 -25.43 0.50
C ALA A 420 18.95 -25.83 -0.09
N ALA A 421 19.77 -24.86 -0.50
CA ALA A 421 21.23 -24.89 -0.55
C ALA A 421 21.77 -23.44 -0.78
N PRO A 422 22.97 -23.09 -0.29
CA PRO A 422 23.29 -21.73 0.18
C PRO A 422 23.73 -20.72 -0.90
N ALA A 423 23.71 -19.45 -0.46
CA ALA A 423 23.95 -18.17 -1.16
C ALA A 423 25.09 -18.08 -2.20
N PRO A 424 25.01 -17.13 -3.17
CA PRO A 424 26.00 -16.98 -4.23
C PRO A 424 27.28 -16.28 -3.75
N ALA A 425 28.43 -16.88 -4.00
CA ALA A 425 29.73 -16.21 -4.10
C ALA A 425 29.96 -15.76 -5.55
N PRO A 426 30.85 -14.78 -5.82
CA PRO A 426 30.86 -14.03 -7.07
C PRO A 426 31.32 -14.86 -8.27
N ALA A 427 30.84 -14.44 -9.44
CA ALA A 427 30.91 -15.12 -10.73
C ALA A 427 32.27 -15.75 -11.08
N PRO A 428 32.30 -16.99 -11.61
CA PRO A 428 33.37 -17.43 -12.49
C PRO A 428 33.00 -17.20 -13.96
N ALA A 429 34.04 -16.93 -14.73
CA ALA A 429 34.07 -16.71 -16.18
C ALA A 429 33.45 -17.89 -16.99
N PRO A 430 33.21 -17.72 -18.31
CA PRO A 430 32.30 -18.56 -19.07
C PRO A 430 32.85 -19.99 -19.14
N ARG A 431 32.03 -20.97 -18.74
CA ARG A 431 32.32 -22.38 -19.00
C ARG A 431 31.45 -22.86 -20.16
N GLN A 432 32.16 -23.28 -21.20
CA GLN A 432 31.68 -24.07 -22.32
C GLN A 432 31.06 -25.39 -21.83
N GLY A 433 29.99 -25.83 -22.52
CA GLY A 433 29.55 -27.22 -22.55
C GLY A 433 28.21 -27.52 -21.85
N ASP A 434 27.09 -27.16 -22.49
CA ASP A 434 25.84 -27.90 -22.29
C ASP A 434 25.71 -28.93 -23.43
N ALA A 435 26.48 -30.00 -23.30
CA ALA A 435 26.46 -31.17 -24.17
C ALA A 435 25.30 -32.09 -23.75
N GLY A 436 24.07 -31.63 -23.97
CA GLY A 436 22.91 -32.50 -24.04
C GLY A 436 22.61 -32.79 -25.51
N ASP A 437 22.33 -34.04 -25.86
CA ASP A 437 21.90 -34.41 -27.21
C ASP A 437 20.46 -33.91 -27.44
N TYR A 438 20.34 -32.74 -28.07
CA TYR A 438 19.07 -32.18 -28.54
C TYR A 438 19.18 -31.82 -30.00
N ASN A 439 18.03 -31.70 -30.67
CA ASN A 439 17.96 -31.22 -32.04
C ASN A 439 17.16 -29.93 -32.07
N VAL A 440 17.50 -29.04 -32.98
CA VAL A 440 16.72 -27.83 -33.27
C VAL A 440 15.97 -28.03 -34.58
N LEU A 441 14.65 -27.90 -34.53
CA LEU A 441 13.74 -27.98 -35.66
C LEU A 441 13.48 -26.57 -36.17
N GLY A 442 14.29 -26.12 -37.14
CA GLY A 442 14.10 -24.84 -37.81
C GLY A 442 13.04 -24.95 -38.90
N MET A 443 12.06 -24.06 -38.93
CA MET A 443 10.95 -24.10 -39.88
C MET A 443 10.94 -22.88 -40.78
N SER A 444 10.81 -23.11 -42.08
CA SER A 444 10.71 -22.04 -43.09
C SER A 444 9.56 -22.32 -44.06
N TRP A 445 8.95 -21.27 -44.58
CA TRP A 445 7.89 -21.33 -45.60
C TRP A 445 7.90 -20.06 -46.47
N SER A 446 7.45 -20.19 -47.71
CA SER A 446 7.16 -19.09 -48.62
C SER A 446 5.84 -18.40 -48.23
N GLY A 447 5.70 -17.11 -48.56
CA GLY A 447 4.50 -16.31 -48.25
C GLY A 447 4.61 -15.44 -46.99
N SER A 448 3.70 -14.47 -46.87
CA SER A 448 3.65 -13.49 -45.76
C SER A 448 2.68 -13.89 -44.65
N VAL A 449 2.21 -15.14 -44.64
CA VAL A 449 1.33 -15.66 -43.60
C VAL A 449 2.12 -15.78 -42.29
N VAL A 450 1.57 -15.19 -41.23
CA VAL A 450 2.07 -15.31 -39.86
C VAL A 450 1.37 -16.52 -39.25
N VAL A 451 2.13 -17.53 -38.87
CA VAL A 451 1.62 -18.75 -38.23
C VAL A 451 2.39 -19.01 -36.95
N ASP A 452 1.68 -19.51 -35.96
CA ASP A 452 2.25 -20.07 -34.75
C ASP A 452 2.51 -21.56 -34.95
N VAL A 453 3.73 -21.98 -34.60
CA VAL A 453 4.12 -23.38 -34.63
C VAL A 453 4.04 -23.95 -33.22
N CYS A 454 3.24 -24.99 -33.07
CA CYS A 454 3.00 -25.67 -31.80
C CYS A 454 3.48 -27.13 -31.88
N ALA A 455 3.79 -27.71 -30.71
CA ALA A 455 4.20 -29.10 -30.58
C ALA A 455 3.39 -29.83 -29.50
N LEU A 456 2.91 -31.04 -29.81
CA LEU A 456 2.08 -31.86 -28.95
C LEU A 456 2.82 -33.17 -28.63
N VAL A 457 3.19 -33.40 -27.36
CA VAL A 457 3.78 -34.67 -26.91
C VAL A 457 2.69 -35.64 -26.48
N CYS A 458 2.58 -36.75 -27.19
CA CYS A 458 1.43 -37.65 -27.16
C CYS A 458 1.81 -39.09 -26.79
N ALA A 459 0.86 -39.78 -26.18
CA ALA A 459 0.73 -41.22 -26.13
C ALA A 459 -0.41 -41.66 -27.08
N GLY A 460 -0.07 -42.33 -28.17
CA GLY A 460 -0.96 -42.69 -29.26
C GLY A 460 -1.52 -41.46 -29.99
N ASN A 461 -2.79 -41.16 -29.71
CA ASN A 461 -3.50 -40.01 -30.28
C ASN A 461 -3.98 -39.03 -29.20
N ARG A 462 -3.43 -39.11 -27.98
CA ARG A 462 -3.74 -38.18 -26.89
C ARG A 462 -2.48 -37.52 -26.35
N VAL A 463 -2.55 -36.23 -26.07
CA VAL A 463 -1.46 -35.51 -25.38
C VAL A 463 -1.30 -36.08 -23.97
N LEU A 464 -0.06 -36.19 -23.48
CA LEU A 464 0.24 -36.73 -22.16
C LEU A 464 -0.41 -35.93 -21.02
N SER A 465 -0.34 -34.61 -21.12
CA SER A 465 -1.12 -33.67 -20.32
C SER A 465 -1.18 -32.33 -21.05
N ASP A 466 -2.02 -31.44 -20.56
CA ASP A 466 -2.14 -30.08 -21.10
C ASP A 466 -0.80 -29.31 -21.10
N ASP A 467 0.06 -29.56 -20.09
CA ASP A 467 1.41 -28.97 -20.01
C ASP A 467 2.39 -29.50 -21.07
N HIS A 468 2.04 -30.61 -21.73
CA HIS A 468 2.82 -31.22 -22.82
C HIS A 468 2.42 -30.72 -24.22
N PHE A 469 1.62 -29.65 -24.28
CA PHE A 469 1.36 -28.87 -25.47
C PHE A 469 2.19 -27.58 -25.44
N VAL A 470 3.19 -27.50 -26.32
CA VAL A 470 4.06 -26.33 -26.47
C VAL A 470 3.49 -25.41 -27.54
N PHE A 471 3.23 -24.15 -27.17
CA PHE A 471 2.72 -23.09 -28.03
C PHE A 471 3.20 -21.73 -27.49
N PHE A 472 2.78 -20.60 -28.07
CA PHE A 472 3.30 -19.29 -27.69
C PHE A 472 3.18 -18.99 -26.18
N ASN A 473 2.11 -19.46 -25.52
CA ASN A 473 1.88 -19.22 -24.08
C ASN A 473 2.42 -20.36 -23.18
N ASN A 474 2.89 -21.46 -23.76
CA ASN A 474 3.58 -22.54 -23.05
C ASN A 474 4.85 -22.92 -23.80
N SER A 475 5.94 -22.21 -23.54
CA SER A 475 7.17 -22.30 -24.34
C SER A 475 8.02 -23.55 -24.08
N ARG A 476 7.66 -24.43 -23.13
CA ARG A 476 8.39 -25.69 -22.86
C ARG A 476 7.54 -26.75 -22.19
N THR A 477 7.88 -28.02 -22.39
CA THR A 477 7.32 -29.14 -21.62
C THR A 477 7.86 -29.16 -20.17
N PRO A 478 7.18 -29.82 -19.22
CA PRO A 478 7.59 -29.83 -17.80
C PRO A 478 8.97 -30.44 -17.54
N ASP A 479 9.36 -31.40 -18.36
CA ASP A 479 10.64 -32.09 -18.38
C ASP A 479 11.71 -31.36 -19.22
N GLY A 480 11.34 -30.26 -19.90
CA GLY A 480 12.23 -29.47 -20.75
C GLY A 480 12.66 -30.17 -22.05
N SER A 481 12.05 -31.32 -22.38
CA SER A 481 12.40 -32.11 -23.57
C SER A 481 11.97 -31.44 -24.87
N VAL A 482 10.91 -30.64 -24.87
CA VAL A 482 10.51 -29.80 -26.02
C VAL A 482 10.42 -28.35 -25.56
N ARG A 483 11.01 -27.43 -26.34
CA ARG A 483 11.02 -25.99 -26.04
C ARG A 483 10.94 -25.15 -27.31
N ALA A 484 10.18 -24.06 -27.27
CA ALA A 484 10.22 -23.03 -28.30
C ALA A 484 11.53 -22.24 -28.27
N GLU A 485 12.15 -22.06 -29.43
CA GLU A 485 13.44 -21.39 -29.58
C GLU A 485 13.34 -20.25 -30.60
N SER A 486 14.22 -19.25 -30.47
CA SER A 486 14.26 -18.15 -31.42
C SER A 486 14.77 -18.64 -32.77
N ALA A 487 13.98 -18.43 -33.82
CA ALA A 487 14.36 -18.81 -35.17
C ALA A 487 15.56 -18.00 -35.67
N ILE A 488 16.48 -18.66 -36.37
CA ILE A 488 17.63 -18.02 -37.02
C ILE A 488 17.34 -18.00 -38.53
N PRO A 489 17.42 -16.84 -39.20
CA PRO A 489 17.19 -16.77 -40.65
C PRO A 489 18.05 -17.80 -41.40
N PRO A 490 17.49 -18.55 -42.37
CA PRO A 490 16.21 -18.33 -43.06
C PRO A 490 14.95 -18.88 -42.36
N ASP A 491 15.06 -19.50 -41.19
CA ASP A 491 13.89 -20.04 -40.48
C ASP A 491 13.05 -18.92 -39.88
N LYS A 492 11.73 -19.11 -39.91
CA LYS A 492 10.72 -18.21 -39.34
C LYS A 492 10.22 -18.68 -37.97
N ALA A 493 10.33 -19.97 -37.65
CA ALA A 493 10.03 -20.54 -36.34
C ALA A 493 11.06 -21.63 -35.99
N ALA A 494 11.33 -21.86 -34.70
CA ALA A 494 12.24 -22.92 -34.25
C ALA A 494 11.77 -23.61 -32.97
N LEU A 495 12.00 -24.92 -32.87
CA LEU A 495 11.72 -25.72 -31.68
C LEU A 495 12.93 -26.60 -31.33
N ARG A 496 13.37 -26.56 -30.07
CA ARG A 496 14.35 -27.49 -29.52
C ARG A 496 13.65 -28.76 -29.02
N VAL A 497 14.16 -29.93 -29.42
CA VAL A 497 13.63 -31.25 -29.04
C VAL A 497 14.78 -32.19 -28.62
N ALA A 498 14.76 -32.62 -27.37
CA ALA A 498 15.62 -33.68 -26.85
C ALA A 498 14.89 -35.02 -26.91
N PHE A 499 14.97 -35.70 -28.06
CA PHE A 499 14.24 -36.95 -28.34
C PHE A 499 14.52 -38.09 -27.35
N GLU A 500 15.74 -38.16 -26.82
CA GLU A 500 16.15 -39.15 -25.81
C GLU A 500 15.61 -38.84 -24.41
N SER A 501 15.26 -37.58 -24.15
CA SER A 501 14.73 -37.11 -22.87
C SER A 501 13.20 -36.99 -22.86
N LEU A 502 12.52 -37.32 -23.96
CA LEU A 502 11.06 -37.36 -24.00
C LEU A 502 10.53 -38.39 -22.99
N PRO A 503 9.38 -38.14 -22.33
CA PRO A 503 8.85 -39.04 -21.32
C PRO A 503 8.65 -40.44 -21.88
N ALA A 504 8.94 -41.49 -21.10
CA ALA A 504 8.81 -42.87 -21.57
C ALA A 504 7.37 -43.25 -22.01
N ALA A 505 6.36 -42.51 -21.55
CA ALA A 505 4.97 -42.64 -21.97
C ALA A 505 4.68 -42.01 -23.34
N ALA A 506 5.54 -41.12 -23.85
CA ALA A 506 5.40 -40.50 -25.15
C ALA A 506 5.85 -41.44 -26.26
N ASP A 507 4.99 -41.65 -27.25
CA ASP A 507 5.31 -42.39 -28.48
C ASP A 507 5.16 -41.52 -29.74
N ARG A 508 4.68 -40.28 -29.60
CA ARG A 508 4.43 -39.37 -30.72
C ARG A 508 4.66 -37.91 -30.35
N LEU A 509 5.32 -37.16 -31.23
CA LEU A 509 5.44 -35.70 -31.16
C LEU A 509 4.84 -35.11 -32.42
N ALA A 510 3.68 -34.43 -32.33
CA ALA A 510 3.03 -33.82 -33.47
C ALA A 510 3.34 -32.32 -33.57
N LEU A 511 3.63 -31.84 -34.77
CA LEU A 511 3.91 -30.45 -35.08
C LEU A 511 2.73 -29.85 -35.84
N VAL A 512 2.30 -28.68 -35.40
CA VAL A 512 1.10 -28.00 -35.90
C VAL A 512 1.44 -26.56 -36.23
N ALA A 513 0.96 -26.07 -37.36
CA ALA A 513 0.94 -24.65 -37.69
C ALA A 513 -0.49 -24.13 -37.58
N ALA A 514 -0.69 -22.98 -36.96
CA ALA A 514 -1.99 -22.35 -36.85
C ALA A 514 -1.90 -20.84 -37.09
N VAL A 515 -2.93 -20.26 -37.68
CA VAL A 515 -3.09 -18.81 -37.81
C VAL A 515 -3.79 -18.30 -36.55
N ASP A 516 -3.30 -17.20 -35.99
CA ASP A 516 -3.97 -16.50 -34.90
C ASP A 516 -5.15 -15.66 -35.46
N PRO A 517 -6.41 -16.03 -35.16
CA PRO A 517 -7.58 -15.29 -35.61
C PRO A 517 -7.71 -13.89 -34.98
N GLU A 518 -7.06 -13.61 -33.85
CA GLU A 518 -7.04 -12.27 -33.25
C GLU A 518 -6.10 -11.33 -33.99
N ALA A 519 -4.95 -11.84 -34.44
CA ALA A 519 -3.97 -11.09 -35.24
C ALA A 519 -4.50 -10.76 -36.64
N ASN A 520 -5.21 -11.71 -37.29
CA ASN A 520 -5.89 -11.44 -38.56
C ASN A 520 -7.09 -12.39 -38.78
N PRO A 521 -8.33 -11.92 -38.55
CA PRO A 521 -9.54 -12.74 -38.66
C PRO A 521 -9.84 -13.28 -40.07
N HIS A 522 -9.18 -12.73 -41.10
CA HIS A 522 -9.38 -13.13 -42.50
C HIS A 522 -8.18 -13.89 -43.08
N ALA A 523 -7.14 -14.14 -42.28
CA ALA A 523 -5.99 -14.91 -42.73
C ALA A 523 -6.29 -16.41 -42.73
N ASP A 524 -5.81 -17.09 -43.75
CA ASP A 524 -5.84 -18.54 -43.88
C ASP A 524 -4.45 -19.06 -44.27
N LEU A 525 -4.31 -20.37 -44.36
CA LEU A 525 -3.06 -21.03 -44.70
C LEU A 525 -2.81 -21.08 -46.23
N SER A 526 -3.56 -20.35 -47.06
CA SER A 526 -3.33 -20.30 -48.52
C SER A 526 -1.93 -19.80 -48.89
N GLY A 527 -1.36 -18.94 -48.05
CA GLY A 527 0.01 -18.43 -48.19
C GLY A 527 1.09 -19.33 -47.61
N PHE A 528 0.77 -20.48 -47.00
CA PHE A 528 1.74 -21.38 -46.37
C PHE A 528 2.22 -22.45 -47.38
N THR A 529 3.20 -22.07 -48.20
CA THR A 529 3.72 -22.88 -49.33
C THR A 529 5.22 -23.09 -49.21
N ASP A 530 5.80 -24.08 -49.89
CA ASP A 530 7.23 -24.45 -49.80
C ASP A 530 7.72 -24.67 -48.35
N ALA A 531 6.83 -25.13 -47.46
CA ALA A 531 7.14 -25.29 -46.06
C ALA A 531 8.10 -26.47 -45.82
N ARG A 532 9.16 -26.23 -45.04
CA ARG A 532 10.21 -27.21 -44.73
C ARG A 532 10.66 -27.10 -43.28
N ILE A 533 11.00 -28.26 -42.68
CA ILE A 533 11.63 -28.34 -41.36
C ILE A 533 13.08 -28.81 -41.54
N ARG A 534 14.04 -28.01 -41.11
CA ARG A 534 15.45 -28.37 -41.01
C ARG A 534 15.74 -28.94 -39.62
N LEU A 535 16.32 -30.12 -39.60
CA LEU A 535 16.81 -30.76 -38.38
C LEU A 535 18.27 -30.35 -38.19
N LEU A 536 18.55 -29.64 -37.10
CA LEU A 536 19.88 -29.12 -36.76
C LEU A 536 20.37 -29.79 -35.48
N ASP A 537 21.67 -30.03 -35.38
CA ASP A 537 22.31 -30.49 -34.14
C ASP A 537 22.51 -29.33 -33.13
N PRO A 538 23.01 -29.57 -31.90
CA PRO A 538 23.29 -28.50 -30.92
C PRO A 538 24.29 -27.43 -31.39
N SER A 539 25.09 -27.73 -32.42
CA SER A 539 26.03 -26.80 -33.05
C SER A 539 25.42 -26.01 -34.21
N LEU A 540 24.11 -26.19 -34.47
CA LEU A 540 23.36 -25.64 -35.59
C LEU A 540 23.83 -26.16 -36.97
N THR A 541 24.44 -27.35 -37.00
CA THR A 541 24.78 -28.03 -38.25
C THR A 541 23.56 -28.80 -38.76
N GLU A 542 23.22 -28.64 -40.04
CA GLU A 542 22.07 -29.31 -40.65
C GLU A 542 22.31 -30.81 -40.81
N LEU A 543 21.49 -31.60 -40.12
CA LEU A 543 21.46 -33.06 -40.18
C LEU A 543 20.53 -33.56 -41.29
N GLY A 544 19.51 -32.78 -41.66
CA GLY A 544 18.60 -33.09 -42.76
C GLY A 544 17.44 -32.11 -42.88
N THR A 545 16.68 -32.26 -43.96
CA THR A 545 15.46 -31.48 -44.21
C THR A 545 14.28 -32.44 -44.36
N LEU A 546 13.16 -32.09 -43.72
CA LEU A 546 11.90 -32.81 -43.74
C LEU A 546 10.85 -31.99 -44.50
N ASP A 547 10.19 -32.65 -45.45
CA ASP A 547 9.03 -32.08 -46.12
C ASP A 547 7.83 -32.08 -45.16
N VAL A 548 7.03 -31.01 -45.19
CA VAL A 548 5.82 -30.89 -44.39
C VAL A 548 4.61 -30.61 -45.25
N SER A 549 3.42 -30.81 -44.67
CA SER A 549 2.16 -30.46 -45.32
C SER A 549 2.10 -28.96 -45.66
N GLU A 550 1.60 -28.65 -46.85
CA GLU A 550 1.30 -27.28 -47.27
C GLU A 550 -0.12 -26.86 -46.87
N GLY A 551 -0.31 -25.56 -46.68
CA GLY A 551 -1.60 -24.98 -46.34
C GLY A 551 -2.53 -24.83 -47.55
N ARG A 552 -3.84 -24.88 -47.30
CA ARG A 552 -4.88 -24.67 -48.31
C ARG A 552 -5.76 -23.49 -47.95
N ALA A 553 -6.42 -22.93 -48.96
CA ALA A 553 -7.39 -21.86 -48.77
C ALA A 553 -8.53 -22.31 -47.84
N GLY A 554 -8.88 -21.46 -46.88
CA GLY A 554 -9.90 -21.72 -45.85
C GLY A 554 -9.46 -22.56 -44.66
N GLU A 555 -8.24 -23.11 -44.65
CA GLU A 555 -7.68 -23.80 -43.47
C GLU A 555 -6.97 -22.79 -42.56
N THR A 556 -7.19 -22.87 -41.26
CA THR A 556 -6.61 -21.97 -40.24
C THR A 556 -5.71 -22.72 -39.25
N ALA A 557 -5.73 -24.05 -39.25
CA ALA A 557 -4.71 -24.88 -38.59
C ALA A 557 -4.37 -26.13 -39.41
N LEU A 558 -3.13 -26.58 -39.35
CA LEU A 558 -2.60 -27.69 -40.15
C LEU A 558 -1.58 -28.50 -39.34
N VAL A 559 -1.72 -29.82 -39.36
CA VAL A 559 -0.67 -30.72 -38.84
C VAL A 559 0.44 -30.84 -39.89
N LEU A 560 1.62 -30.28 -39.57
CA LEU A 560 2.81 -30.30 -40.43
C LEU A 560 3.35 -31.73 -40.59
N GLY A 561 3.40 -32.45 -39.47
CA GLY A 561 3.80 -33.86 -39.39
C GLY A 561 3.98 -34.32 -37.96
N SER A 562 4.35 -35.57 -37.77
CA SER A 562 4.60 -36.10 -36.42
C SER A 562 5.76 -37.07 -36.39
N PHE A 563 6.64 -36.91 -35.42
CA PHE A 563 7.63 -37.92 -35.06
C PHE A 563 6.95 -39.04 -34.28
N ARG A 564 7.27 -40.30 -34.60
CA ARG A 564 6.74 -41.49 -33.92
C ARG A 564 7.88 -42.40 -33.47
N ARG A 565 7.80 -42.87 -32.24
CA ARG A 565 8.81 -43.76 -31.65
C ARG A 565 8.62 -45.18 -32.14
N ARG A 566 9.67 -45.80 -32.70
CA ARG A 566 9.69 -47.22 -33.09
C ARG A 566 9.94 -48.11 -31.87
N ALA A 567 9.61 -49.40 -32.01
CA ALA A 567 9.90 -50.41 -30.98
C ALA A 567 11.39 -50.54 -30.61
N GLY A 568 12.31 -50.05 -31.45
CA GLY A 568 13.75 -50.01 -31.21
C GLY A 568 14.28 -48.75 -30.51
N GLY A 569 13.40 -47.80 -30.14
CA GLY A 569 13.78 -46.55 -29.45
C GLY A 569 14.00 -45.33 -30.37
N ASP A 570 14.22 -45.57 -31.67
CA ASP A 570 14.44 -44.54 -32.70
C ASP A 570 13.14 -43.80 -33.10
N TRP A 571 13.24 -42.58 -33.64
CA TRP A 571 12.10 -41.73 -34.00
C TRP A 571 11.99 -41.54 -35.52
N ASP A 572 10.81 -41.80 -36.08
CA ASP A 572 10.50 -41.56 -37.49
C ASP A 572 9.60 -40.37 -37.70
N PHE A 573 9.92 -39.53 -38.69
CA PHE A 573 9.02 -38.47 -39.13
C PHE A 573 7.98 -39.00 -40.11
N VAL A 574 6.70 -38.80 -39.78
CA VAL A 574 5.57 -39.10 -40.65
C VAL A 574 4.92 -37.79 -41.05
N LEU A 575 4.86 -37.55 -42.37
CA LEU A 575 4.17 -36.40 -42.96
C LEU A 575 2.73 -36.30 -42.44
N GLY A 576 2.35 -35.07 -42.11
CA GLY A 576 0.98 -34.74 -41.72
C GLY A 576 0.08 -34.65 -42.94
N GLY A 577 -1.07 -33.99 -42.80
CA GLY A 577 -1.94 -33.72 -43.96
C GLY A 577 -3.39 -33.41 -43.61
N LYS A 578 -3.74 -33.34 -42.33
CA LYS A 578 -5.07 -32.92 -41.89
C LYS A 578 -5.05 -31.42 -41.60
N GLY A 579 -5.69 -30.65 -42.47
CA GLY A 579 -6.02 -29.25 -42.26
C GLY A 579 -7.39 -29.08 -41.61
N TYR A 580 -7.57 -27.98 -40.90
CA TYR A 580 -8.76 -27.65 -40.11
C TYR A 580 -9.21 -26.24 -40.42
N THR A 581 -10.51 -26.05 -40.65
CA THR A 581 -11.12 -24.76 -40.96
C THR A 581 -11.46 -23.97 -39.69
N GLY A 582 -11.69 -24.66 -38.57
CA GLY A 582 -11.94 -24.06 -37.25
C GLY A 582 -10.70 -23.91 -36.38
N GLY A 583 -9.51 -23.78 -36.97
CA GLY A 583 -8.28 -23.49 -36.25
C GLY A 583 -7.86 -24.57 -35.25
N LEU A 584 -7.12 -24.13 -34.23
CA LEU A 584 -6.70 -25.00 -33.13
C LEU A 584 -7.90 -25.56 -32.35
N GLU A 585 -9.02 -24.83 -32.28
CA GLU A 585 -10.23 -25.25 -31.59
C GLU A 585 -10.79 -26.57 -32.13
N GLN A 586 -10.73 -26.76 -33.46
CA GLN A 586 -11.17 -28.00 -34.10
C GLN A 586 -10.10 -29.11 -34.08
N LEU A 587 -8.82 -28.75 -33.99
CA LEU A 587 -7.69 -29.69 -34.03
C LEU A 587 -7.43 -30.36 -32.68
N LEU A 588 -7.44 -29.58 -31.60
CA LEU A 588 -7.07 -30.02 -30.25
C LEU A 588 -7.96 -31.17 -29.69
N PRO A 589 -9.29 -31.23 -29.94
CA PRO A 589 -10.13 -32.34 -29.52
C PRO A 589 -9.71 -33.69 -30.11
N ASP A 590 -9.16 -33.72 -31.32
CA ASP A 590 -8.64 -34.95 -31.94
C ASP A 590 -7.44 -35.51 -31.16
N TYR A 591 -6.68 -34.64 -30.47
CA TYR A 591 -5.55 -35.00 -29.63
C TYR A 591 -5.93 -35.14 -28.14
N GLY A 592 -7.23 -35.20 -27.84
CA GLY A 592 -7.75 -35.40 -26.49
C GLY A 592 -7.65 -34.17 -25.58
N ILE A 593 -7.35 -32.99 -26.14
CA ILE A 593 -7.42 -31.71 -25.43
C ILE A 593 -8.84 -31.19 -25.56
N ALA A 594 -9.53 -31.03 -24.42
CA ALA A 594 -10.89 -30.54 -24.41
C ALA A 594 -10.93 -29.04 -24.75
N VAL A 595 -11.47 -28.73 -25.92
CA VAL A 595 -11.82 -27.37 -26.35
C VAL A 595 -13.32 -27.21 -26.12
N GLU A 596 -13.72 -26.57 -25.02
CA GLU A 596 -15.09 -26.04 -24.80
C GLU A 596 -15.33 -24.65 -25.40
#